data_AF-A0A1F8NBC8-F1
#
_entry.id   AF-A0A1F8NBC8-F1
#
_cell.length_a   1.000
_cell.length_b   1.000
_cell.length_c   1.000
_cell.angle_alpha   90.00
_cell.angle_beta   90.00
_cell.angle_gamma   90.00
#
_symmetry.space_group_name_H-M   'P 1'
#
loop_
_entity.id
_entity.type
_entity.pdbx_description
1 polymer ?
#
loop_
_entity_poly.entity_id
_entity_poly.type
_entity_poly.pdbx_seq_one_letter_code
_entity_poly.pdbx_strand_id
1 'polypeptide(L)'
;MLELAEIKPGQTVIDLGAGDGRIVILAARKYKARGVGVEIDPFRCLIANIWIAFRGLRGKAEVRLGDMRNFPVDGADVVTLYLMQGTNQKLKARLAESLKPGAKVVSHSFSMSGWTPVVIDTRYGIFVYEIGRTDEGIDTKVY
;
A
#
# COMPACT_ATOMS: atom_id res chain seq x y z
N MET A 1 3.64 0.92 10.34
CA MET A 1 3.02 0.43 9.08
C MET A 1 3.97 -0.46 8.28
N LEU A 2 4.98 0.05 7.58
CA LEU A 2 5.82 -0.75 6.67
C LEU A 2 6.63 -1.87 7.34
N GLU A 3 6.96 -1.72 8.63
CA GLU A 3 7.68 -2.74 9.39
C GLU A 3 6.88 -4.04 9.52
N LEU A 4 5.55 -3.93 9.71
CA LEU A 4 4.65 -5.07 9.82
C LEU A 4 4.45 -5.81 8.49
N ALA A 5 4.78 -5.17 7.36
CA ALA A 5 4.78 -5.83 6.05
C ALA A 5 6.04 -6.68 5.82
N GLU A 6 7.08 -6.55 6.66
CA GLU A 6 8.34 -7.29 6.55
C GLU A 6 8.99 -7.19 5.16
N ILE A 7 8.95 -5.99 4.56
CA ILE A 7 9.44 -5.71 3.21
C ILE A 7 10.90 -6.13 3.07
N LYS A 8 11.20 -6.87 2.01
CA LYS A 8 12.55 -7.32 1.66
C LYS A 8 13.17 -6.43 0.57
N PRO A 9 14.52 -6.29 0.55
CA PRO A 9 15.21 -5.60 -0.54
C PRO A 9 14.82 -6.16 -1.91
N GLY A 10 14.65 -5.26 -2.89
CA GLY A 10 14.26 -5.63 -4.26
C GLY A 10 12.76 -5.85 -4.48
N GLN A 11 11.95 -5.97 -3.42
CA GLN A 11 10.49 -6.05 -3.57
C GLN A 11 9.88 -4.75 -4.11
N THR A 12 8.71 -4.87 -4.73
CA THR A 12 7.91 -3.74 -5.20
C THR A 12 6.81 -3.40 -4.19
N VAL A 13 6.83 -2.15 -3.73
CA VAL A 13 5.83 -1.56 -2.83
C VAL A 13 5.00 -0.56 -3.62
N ILE A 14 3.69 -0.78 -3.69
CA ILE A 14 2.73 0.14 -4.31
C ILE A 14 1.93 0.87 -3.23
N ASP A 15 1.89 2.19 -3.31
CA ASP A 15 1.07 3.03 -2.42
C ASP A 15 -0.10 3.66 -3.18
N LEU A 16 -1.33 3.25 -2.83
CA LEU A 16 -2.57 3.73 -3.46
C LEU A 16 -3.07 4.98 -2.73
N GLY A 17 -2.90 6.14 -3.35
CA GLY A 17 -3.14 7.45 -2.70
C GLY A 17 -1.87 7.99 -2.04
N ALA A 18 -0.79 8.10 -2.81
CA ALA A 18 0.56 8.30 -2.29
C ALA A 18 0.81 9.68 -1.66
N GLY A 19 -0.04 10.69 -1.91
CA GLY A 19 0.05 12.01 -1.29
C GLY A 19 1.41 12.67 -1.52
N ASP A 20 2.17 12.88 -0.43
CA ASP A 20 3.51 13.47 -0.45
C ASP A 20 4.65 12.47 -0.74
N GLY A 21 4.30 11.20 -1.01
CA GLY A 21 5.24 10.14 -1.36
C GLY A 21 6.00 9.56 -0.16
N ARG A 22 5.66 9.91 1.09
CA ARG A 22 6.41 9.47 2.29
C ARG A 22 6.59 7.94 2.38
N ILE A 23 5.58 7.18 1.95
CA ILE A 23 5.61 5.72 2.02
C ILE A 23 6.60 5.15 1.01
N VAL A 24 6.50 5.55 -0.26
CA VAL A 24 7.40 5.07 -1.32
C VAL A 24 8.85 5.54 -1.11
N ILE A 25 9.03 6.73 -0.55
CA ILE A 25 10.34 7.24 -0.12
C ILE A 25 10.92 6.37 1.00
N LEU A 26 10.12 6.03 2.02
CA LEU A 26 10.55 5.19 3.14
C LEU A 26 10.84 3.76 2.68
N ALA A 27 10.00 3.19 1.82
CA ALA A 27 10.20 1.88 1.20
C ALA A 27 11.56 1.80 0.49
N ALA A 28 11.85 2.78 -0.37
CA ALA A 28 13.12 2.84 -1.10
C ALA A 28 14.32 3.07 -0.19
N ARG A 29 14.23 4.01 0.76
CA ARG A 29 15.38 4.41 1.59
C ARG A 29 15.72 3.38 2.67
N LYS A 30 14.72 2.88 3.41
CA LYS A 30 14.93 1.99 4.56
C LYS A 30 15.02 0.53 4.15
N TYR A 31 14.13 0.09 3.25
CA TYR A 31 13.99 -1.33 2.92
C TYR A 31 14.66 -1.72 1.60
N LYS A 32 15.24 -0.75 0.86
CA LYS A 32 15.85 -0.96 -0.46
C LYS A 32 14.87 -1.63 -1.45
N ALA A 33 13.58 -1.34 -1.29
CA ALA A 33 12.51 -1.76 -2.19
C ALA A 33 12.36 -0.77 -3.36
N ARG A 34 11.67 -1.20 -4.42
CA ARG A 34 11.14 -0.29 -5.44
C ARG A 34 9.80 0.27 -4.95
N GLY A 35 9.70 1.59 -4.80
CA GLY A 35 8.46 2.27 -4.41
C GLY A 35 7.72 2.87 -5.61
N VAL A 36 6.44 2.58 -5.76
CA VAL A 36 5.59 3.18 -6.80
C VAL A 36 4.32 3.72 -6.16
N GLY A 37 4.09 5.02 -6.25
CA GLY A 37 2.90 5.66 -5.73
C GLY A 37 1.95 6.04 -6.84
N VAL A 38 0.64 6.07 -6.56
CA VAL A 38 -0.35 6.70 -7.44
C VAL A 38 -1.09 7.79 -6.68
N GLU A 39 -1.22 8.97 -7.30
CA GLU A 39 -1.86 10.14 -6.71
C GLU A 39 -2.71 10.84 -7.78
N ILE A 40 -3.93 11.24 -7.43
CA ILE A 40 -4.88 11.86 -8.36
C ILE A 40 -4.64 13.36 -8.48
N ASP A 41 -4.12 13.99 -7.41
CA ASP A 41 -3.82 15.42 -7.39
C ASP A 41 -2.47 15.71 -8.09
N PRO A 42 -2.46 16.50 -9.18
CA PRO A 42 -1.24 16.77 -9.94
C PRO A 42 -0.19 17.56 -9.14
N PHE A 43 -0.60 18.44 -8.23
CA PHE A 43 0.32 19.22 -7.39
C PHE A 43 1.00 18.34 -6.34
N ARG A 44 0.25 17.46 -5.69
CA ARG A 44 0.81 16.49 -4.72
C ARG A 44 1.74 15.51 -5.41
N CYS A 45 1.35 14.99 -6.58
CA CYS A 45 2.20 14.15 -7.41
C CYS A 45 3.53 14.85 -7.78
N LEU A 46 3.46 16.12 -8.21
CA LEU A 46 4.65 16.91 -8.52
C LEU A 46 5.55 17.09 -7.29
N ILE A 47 4.99 17.52 -6.17
CA ILE A 47 5.72 17.74 -4.91
C ILE A 47 6.37 16.44 -4.43
N ALA A 48 5.68 15.31 -4.48
CA ALA A 48 6.22 14.01 -4.10
C ALA A 48 7.44 13.63 -4.94
N ASN A 49 7.39 13.84 -6.26
CA ASN A 49 8.53 13.56 -7.15
C ASN A 49 9.71 14.53 -6.93
N ILE A 50 9.46 15.79 -6.58
CA ILE A 50 10.51 16.72 -6.16
C ILE A 50 11.21 16.19 -4.90
N TRP A 51 10.44 15.72 -3.90
CA TRP A 51 10.99 15.16 -2.67
C TRP A 51 11.75 13.86 -2.87
N ILE A 52 11.31 13.00 -3.79
CA ILE A 52 12.02 11.79 -4.21
C ILE A 52 13.36 12.17 -4.85
N ALA A 53 13.35 13.16 -5.75
CA ALA A 53 14.55 13.64 -6.42
C ALA A 53 15.55 14.26 -5.45
N PHE A 54 15.10 15.14 -4.56
CA PHE A 54 15.93 15.80 -3.55
C PHE A 54 16.60 14.79 -2.61
N ARG A 55 15.97 13.64 -2.36
CA ARG A 55 16.53 12.56 -1.55
C ARG A 55 17.41 11.57 -2.33
N GLY A 56 17.67 11.82 -3.61
CA GLY A 56 18.49 10.94 -4.45
C GLY A 56 17.86 9.58 -4.74
N LEU A 57 16.53 9.49 -4.71
CA LEU A 57 15.78 8.23 -4.86
C LEU A 57 15.19 8.04 -6.26
N ARG A 58 15.57 8.86 -7.24
CA ARG A 58 15.18 8.64 -8.64
C ARG A 58 15.58 7.24 -9.09
N GLY A 59 14.68 6.54 -9.76
CA GLY A 59 14.86 5.14 -10.18
C GLY A 59 14.57 4.10 -9.10
N LYS A 60 14.46 4.49 -7.83
CA LYS A 60 14.04 3.61 -6.72
C LYS A 60 12.64 3.90 -6.22
N ALA A 61 12.22 5.16 -6.30
CA ALA A 61 10.86 5.59 -6.00
C ALA A 61 10.31 6.49 -7.12
N GLU A 62 9.01 6.44 -7.34
CA GLU A 62 8.26 7.33 -8.23
C GLU A 62 6.83 7.50 -7.72
N VAL A 63 6.21 8.65 -8.00
CA VAL A 63 4.75 8.83 -7.86
C VAL A 63 4.19 9.16 -9.24
N ARG A 64 3.14 8.44 -9.64
CA ARG A 64 2.49 8.61 -10.95
C ARG A 64 1.15 9.30 -10.77
N LEU A 65 0.88 10.29 -11.62
CA LEU A 65 -0.43 10.92 -11.69
C LEU A 65 -1.44 9.92 -12.23
N GLY A 66 -2.51 9.64 -11.48
CA GLY A 66 -3.53 8.71 -11.92
C GLY A 66 -4.56 8.36 -10.86
N ASP A 67 -5.57 7.63 -11.30
CA ASP A 67 -6.61 7.11 -10.42
C ASP A 67 -6.21 5.75 -9.84
N MET A 68 -6.07 5.69 -8.52
CA MET A 68 -5.71 4.46 -7.82
C MET A 68 -6.68 3.30 -8.07
N ARG A 69 -7.95 3.59 -8.42
CA ARG A 69 -8.98 2.59 -8.72
C ARG A 69 -8.67 1.81 -10.01
N ASN A 70 -7.91 2.42 -10.92
CA ASN A 70 -7.57 1.86 -12.23
C ASN A 70 -6.06 1.57 -12.38
N PHE A 71 -5.25 1.89 -11.37
CA PHE A 71 -3.80 1.72 -11.42
C PHE A 71 -3.39 0.24 -11.34
N PRO A 72 -2.51 -0.31 -12.20
CA PRO A 72 -2.13 -1.72 -12.15
C PRO A 72 -1.37 -2.06 -10.86
N VAL A 73 -1.65 -3.23 -10.28
CA VAL A 73 -1.06 -3.70 -9.01
C VAL A 73 -0.51 -5.12 -9.05
N ASP A 74 -0.65 -5.81 -10.17
CA ASP A 74 -0.25 -7.21 -10.40
C ASP A 74 1.23 -7.50 -10.09
N GLY A 75 2.11 -6.53 -10.30
CA GLY A 75 3.54 -6.63 -9.99
C GLY A 75 3.92 -6.35 -8.52
N ALA A 76 2.98 -6.04 -7.63
CA ALA A 76 3.29 -5.66 -6.26
C ALA A 76 3.61 -6.88 -5.37
N ASP A 77 4.61 -6.72 -4.50
CA ASP A 77 4.82 -7.61 -3.35
C ASP A 77 4.07 -7.09 -2.11
N VAL A 78 3.98 -5.76 -1.99
CA VAL A 78 3.27 -5.09 -0.91
C VAL A 78 2.44 -3.93 -1.47
N VAL A 79 1.16 -3.86 -1.09
CA VAL A 79 0.28 -2.72 -1.35
C VAL A 79 -0.04 -2.03 -0.04
N THR A 80 0.05 -0.70 -0.01
CA THR A 80 -0.28 0.12 1.15
C THR A 80 -1.50 1.00 0.89
N LEU A 81 -2.38 1.08 1.90
CA LEU A 81 -3.62 1.84 1.87
C LEU A 81 -3.71 2.72 3.12
N TYR A 82 -3.91 4.02 2.93
CA TYR A 82 -4.40 4.91 3.99
C TYR A 82 -5.56 5.75 3.45
N LEU A 83 -6.73 5.12 3.38
CA LEU A 83 -7.92 5.62 2.68
C LEU A 83 -9.15 5.52 3.58
N MET A 84 -10.30 6.00 3.09
CA MET A 84 -11.58 5.84 3.75
C MET A 84 -12.13 4.40 3.59
N GLN A 85 -12.91 3.94 4.57
CA GLN A 85 -13.47 2.58 4.60
C GLN A 85 -14.19 2.19 3.30
N GLY A 86 -15.05 3.06 2.76
CA GLY A 86 -15.77 2.78 1.51
C GLY A 86 -14.86 2.61 0.29
N THR A 87 -13.71 3.27 0.27
CA THR A 87 -12.71 3.13 -0.81
C THR A 87 -11.96 1.81 -0.68
N ASN A 88 -11.57 1.44 0.54
CA ASN A 88 -10.94 0.14 0.82
C ASN A 88 -11.81 -1.03 0.34
N GLN A 89 -13.11 -0.99 0.59
CA GLN A 89 -14.04 -2.03 0.13
C GLN A 89 -14.12 -2.15 -1.40
N LYS A 90 -14.10 -1.03 -2.12
CA LYS A 90 -14.10 -1.04 -3.59
C LYS A 90 -12.81 -1.61 -4.18
N LEU A 91 -11.67 -1.41 -3.51
CA LEU A 91 -10.39 -1.93 -3.96
C LEU A 91 -10.19 -3.41 -3.62
N LYS A 92 -10.90 -3.92 -2.60
CA LYS A 92 -10.75 -5.29 -2.09
C LYS A 92 -10.83 -6.35 -3.19
N ALA A 93 -11.90 -6.36 -3.98
CA ALA A 93 -12.09 -7.36 -5.04
C ALA A 93 -10.94 -7.34 -6.05
N ARG A 94 -10.58 -6.14 -6.52
CA ARG A 94 -9.48 -5.95 -7.47
C ARG A 94 -8.13 -6.39 -6.90
N LEU A 95 -7.86 -6.10 -5.62
CA LEU A 95 -6.65 -6.54 -4.94
C LEU A 95 -6.60 -8.07 -4.82
N ALA A 96 -7.73 -8.72 -4.52
CA ALA A 96 -7.83 -10.18 -4.47
C ALA A 96 -7.54 -10.81 -5.84
N GLU A 97 -8.08 -10.23 -6.91
CA GLU A 97 -7.96 -10.76 -8.27
C GLU A 97 -6.60 -10.49 -8.90
N SER A 98 -6.01 -9.32 -8.66
CA SER A 98 -4.80 -8.88 -9.36
C SER A 98 -3.51 -9.28 -8.67
N LEU A 99 -3.50 -9.38 -7.33
CA LEU A 99 -2.27 -9.66 -6.59
C LEU A 99 -1.93 -11.15 -6.60
N LYS A 100 -0.64 -11.44 -6.72
CA LYS A 100 -0.12 -12.80 -6.60
C LYS A 100 -0.28 -13.36 -5.17
N PRO A 101 -0.41 -14.68 -5.00
CA PRO A 101 -0.32 -15.32 -3.68
C PRO A 101 0.93 -14.91 -2.92
N GLY A 102 0.80 -14.68 -1.61
CA GLY A 102 1.86 -14.19 -0.73
C GLY A 102 2.10 -12.68 -0.78
N ALA A 103 1.48 -11.94 -1.71
CA ALA A 103 1.51 -10.48 -1.67
C ALA A 103 0.80 -9.97 -0.40
N LYS A 104 1.32 -8.89 0.19
CA LYS A 104 0.75 -8.30 1.41
C LYS A 104 -0.03 -7.04 1.10
N VAL A 105 -1.17 -6.87 1.75
CA VAL A 105 -1.92 -5.61 1.76
C VAL A 105 -1.88 -5.03 3.17
N VAL A 106 -1.40 -3.80 3.32
CA VAL A 106 -1.29 -3.11 4.61
C VAL A 106 -2.25 -1.92 4.60
N SER A 107 -3.27 -1.97 5.45
CA SER A 107 -4.24 -0.90 5.61
C SER A 107 -4.05 -0.17 6.94
N HIS A 108 -4.10 1.16 6.90
CA HIS A 108 -4.06 2.03 8.06
C HIS A 108 -5.44 2.61 8.39
N SER A 109 -5.78 2.62 9.67
CA SER A 109 -7.05 3.10 10.28
C SER A 109 -8.30 2.25 10.00
N PHE A 110 -8.45 1.65 8.81
CA PHE A 110 -9.64 0.86 8.48
C PHE A 110 -9.31 -0.55 8.01
N SER A 111 -10.02 -1.54 8.56
CA SER A 111 -9.91 -2.94 8.13
C SER A 111 -10.60 -3.18 6.78
N MET A 112 -10.16 -4.23 6.09
CA MET A 112 -10.83 -4.79 4.92
C MET A 112 -11.89 -5.79 5.41
N SER A 113 -13.14 -5.33 5.60
CA SER A 113 -14.27 -6.20 6.00
C SER A 113 -14.32 -7.49 5.17
N GLY A 114 -14.50 -8.62 5.83
CA GLY A 114 -14.51 -9.96 5.22
C GLY A 114 -13.14 -10.46 4.75
N TRP A 115 -12.04 -9.84 5.17
CA TRP A 115 -10.69 -10.37 5.09
C TRP A 115 -10.16 -10.53 6.52
N THR A 116 -9.55 -11.68 6.82
CA THR A 116 -8.91 -11.92 8.11
C THR A 116 -7.44 -11.44 8.05
N PRO A 117 -7.05 -10.45 8.88
CA PRO A 117 -5.67 -9.97 8.90
C PRO A 117 -4.74 -11.01 9.53
N VAL A 118 -3.55 -11.17 8.97
CA VAL A 118 -2.48 -12.00 9.52
C VAL A 118 -1.72 -11.30 10.65
N VAL A 119 -1.75 -9.96 10.67
CA VAL A 119 -1.18 -9.13 11.74
C VAL A 119 -2.11 -7.95 12.00
N ILE A 120 -2.35 -7.65 13.28
CA ILE A 120 -3.09 -6.46 13.74
C ILE A 120 -2.21 -5.70 14.73
N ASP A 121 -2.04 -4.41 14.50
CA ASP A 121 -1.49 -3.46 15.47
C ASP A 121 -2.60 -2.50 15.90
N THR A 122 -3.18 -2.76 17.06
CA THR A 122 -4.30 -2.00 17.62
C THR A 122 -3.88 -0.61 18.10
N ARG A 123 -2.59 -0.38 18.39
CA ARG A 123 -2.09 0.91 18.86
C ARG A 123 -2.16 1.97 17.75
N TYR A 124 -1.89 1.55 16.52
CA TYR A 124 -1.87 2.43 15.36
C TYR A 124 -2.96 2.10 14.34
N GLY A 125 -3.84 1.14 14.63
CA GLY A 125 -4.91 0.71 13.72
C GLY A 125 -4.36 0.20 12.39
N ILE A 126 -3.32 -0.63 12.41
CA ILE A 126 -2.72 -1.20 11.20
C ILE A 126 -3.16 -2.65 11.06
N PHE A 127 -3.60 -3.00 9.85
CA PHE A 127 -4.01 -4.35 9.49
C PHE A 127 -3.16 -4.84 8.32
N VAL A 128 -2.58 -6.02 8.46
CA VAL A 128 -1.82 -6.68 7.38
C VAL A 128 -2.58 -7.92 6.94
N TYR A 129 -2.77 -8.05 5.64
CA TYR A 129 -3.41 -9.17 4.96
C TYR A 129 -2.40 -9.83 4.03
N GLU A 130 -2.56 -11.13 3.78
CA GLU A 130 -1.68 -11.90 2.89
C GLU A 130 -2.52 -12.70 1.90
N ILE A 131 -2.35 -12.43 0.60
CA ILE A 131 -3.15 -13.04 -0.46
C ILE A 131 -2.92 -14.57 -0.45
N GLY A 132 -4.02 -15.34 -0.41
CA GLY A 132 -4.00 -16.80 -0.28
C GLY A 132 -3.95 -17.34 1.16
N ARG A 133 -3.86 -16.47 2.18
CA ARG A 133 -4.01 -16.83 3.61
C ARG A 133 -5.12 -16.07 4.31
N THR A 134 -5.72 -15.11 3.61
CA THR A 134 -6.78 -14.24 4.12
C THR A 134 -8.19 -14.83 3.91
N ASP A 135 -8.27 -16.12 3.53
CA ASP A 135 -9.53 -16.84 3.36
C ASP A 135 -10.14 -17.25 4.72
N GLU A 136 -11.46 -17.09 4.78
CA GLU A 136 -12.38 -17.39 5.89
C GLU A 136 -12.50 -16.32 6.99
N GLY A 137 -13.67 -15.66 6.95
CA GLY A 137 -13.94 -14.42 7.64
C GLY A 137 -14.21 -14.58 9.13
N ILE A 138 -13.70 -13.61 9.88
CA ILE A 138 -14.36 -13.14 11.09
C ILE A 138 -14.57 -11.64 10.88
N ASP A 139 -15.83 -11.21 10.93
CA ASP A 139 -16.20 -9.81 10.90
C ASP A 139 -15.71 -9.15 12.18
N THR A 140 -14.45 -8.73 12.21
CA THR A 140 -13.92 -7.91 13.29
C THR A 140 -14.43 -6.49 13.09
N LYS A 141 -15.66 -6.23 13.54
CA LYS A 141 -16.09 -4.90 13.94
C LYS A 141 -15.17 -4.45 15.07
N VAL A 142 -14.11 -3.74 14.73
CA VAL A 142 -13.33 -2.99 15.71
C VAL A 142 -14.09 -1.68 15.94
N TYR A 143 -14.68 -1.58 17.12
CA TYR A 143 -15.38 -0.41 17.65
C TYR A 143 -14.43 0.76 17.91
#